data_AF-A0A3R8LL65-F1
#
_entry.id   AF-A0A3R8LL65-F1
#
_cell.length_a   1.000
_cell.length_b   1.000
_cell.length_c   1.000
_cell.angle_alpha   90.00
_cell.angle_beta   90.00
_cell.angle_gamma   90.00
#
_symmetry.space_group_name_H-M   'P 1'
#
loop_
_entity.id
_entity.type
_entity.pdbx_description
1 polymer ?
#
loop_
_entity_poly.entity_id
_entity_poly.type
_entity_poly.pdbx_seq_one_letter_code
_entity_poly.pdbx_strand_id
1 'polypeptide(L)'
;MKRRTKMNDLFSAFGIEEEELQGLEKKPAAKKEKKKKENKTTAKYKLPIQFCGGHLRRVFTDVNETAWSEEKLKSEIRRTFRELAGIYFKIHVLDVKEGSENIGTYVKPEILYSAFTQDEKLEFPLEVVAGEKTLWADTKISLDEIRRLWIQEHPEYEGCKFQYDEKQKLLIPFMDQSAPRGKAYTLPVTVGYLDIQETYQAEDFETAEVTMEALREKYSEKYPEFSKCGFAYQEGLNLLFPVPEKEDAKGNSNISLPVELKAGGFSILVQPEDFHGQNSATLDEIREVLEATYPEYSKERTEMLYDKQHFVVPILKSSRKGLQIFSNDPEWRHEIKKDKNREKWRVETTPFGIFRRNISAGGAVRFEMTAPKIPWELIAETERVFKRNPVNEYAVQIFFDRKTRGYELYEPEQQTTPGTVVFRRNMKMEREKVLVMDIHSHGRFNAFFSGVDNSDEKGIRLYMVIGNLDQREHTYALRAGMAGFFGTLSLPQIFVQEGTA
;
A
#
# COMPACT_ATOMS: atom_id res chain seq x y z
N MET A 1 49.65 14.85 -30.67
CA MET A 1 48.51 14.92 -31.61
C MET A 1 47.82 13.56 -31.63
N LYS A 2 46.52 13.33 -31.40
CA LYS A 2 45.32 14.13 -31.11
C LYS A 2 44.45 13.20 -30.25
N ARG A 3 44.31 13.45 -28.94
CA ARG A 3 43.27 12.84 -28.07
C ARG A 3 43.30 13.33 -26.61
N ARG A 4 44.29 14.14 -26.21
CA ARG A 4 44.36 14.74 -24.87
C ARG A 4 43.65 16.11 -24.73
N THR A 5 43.16 16.69 -25.81
CA THR A 5 42.64 18.07 -25.83
C THR A 5 41.11 18.18 -25.68
N LYS A 6 40.39 17.07 -25.41
CA LYS A 6 38.91 17.11 -25.22
C LYS A 6 38.45 16.85 -23.79
N MET A 7 39.34 16.51 -22.87
CA MET A 7 38.98 16.20 -21.48
C MET A 7 39.11 17.41 -20.56
N ASN A 8 40.09 18.30 -20.82
CA ASN A 8 40.33 19.48 -19.98
C ASN A 8 39.31 20.61 -20.17
N ASP A 9 38.56 20.64 -21.28
CA ASP A 9 37.45 21.59 -21.49
C ASP A 9 36.18 21.22 -20.71
N LEU A 10 36.07 19.97 -20.26
CA LEU A 10 34.90 19.53 -19.49
C LEU A 10 35.05 19.88 -18.00
N PHE A 11 36.27 19.78 -17.45
CA PHE A 11 36.54 20.05 -16.04
C PHE A 11 36.64 21.55 -15.70
N SER A 12 37.04 22.38 -16.66
CA SER A 12 36.99 23.85 -16.52
C SER A 12 35.55 24.38 -16.46
N ALA A 13 34.59 23.71 -17.12
CA ALA A 13 33.17 24.07 -17.07
C ALA A 13 32.49 23.73 -15.71
N PHE A 14 33.13 22.92 -14.87
CA PHE A 14 32.64 22.52 -13.55
C PHE A 14 33.50 23.06 -12.39
N GLY A 15 34.50 23.91 -12.66
CA GLY A 15 35.29 24.59 -11.63
C GLY A 15 36.19 23.70 -10.78
N ILE A 16 36.69 22.59 -11.33
CA ILE A 16 37.58 21.65 -10.62
C ILE A 16 39.02 21.96 -11.01
N GLU A 17 39.85 22.36 -10.04
CA GLU A 17 41.28 22.67 -10.23
C GLU A 17 42.16 21.40 -10.18
N GLU A 18 43.27 21.43 -10.91
CA GLU A 18 44.14 20.27 -11.24
C GLU A 18 44.84 19.59 -10.03
N GLU A 19 44.69 20.10 -8.80
CA GLU A 19 45.31 19.53 -7.59
C GLU A 19 44.54 18.32 -7.02
N GLU A 20 43.25 18.13 -7.34
CA GLU A 20 42.45 17.00 -6.83
C GLU A 20 42.68 15.67 -7.57
N LEU A 21 43.46 15.67 -8.66
CA LEU A 21 43.69 14.48 -9.50
C LEU A 21 44.98 13.70 -9.17
N GLN A 22 45.79 14.14 -8.20
CA GLN A 22 47.08 13.51 -7.87
C GLN A 22 47.01 12.29 -6.92
N GLY A 23 45.90 11.56 -6.89
CA GLY A 23 45.72 10.40 -6.00
C GLY A 23 45.95 9.01 -6.62
N LEU A 24 46.15 8.89 -7.93
CA LEU A 24 46.10 7.60 -8.63
C LEU A 24 47.26 7.37 -9.60
N GLU A 25 48.46 7.11 -9.08
CA GLU A 25 49.48 6.36 -9.83
C GLU A 25 49.95 5.11 -9.06
N LYS A 26 49.94 3.98 -9.78
CA LYS A 26 50.40 2.66 -9.31
C LYS A 26 51.92 2.50 -9.46
N LYS A 27 52.58 1.92 -8.45
CA LYS A 27 53.69 0.91 -8.49
C LYS A 27 54.35 0.77 -7.09
N PRO A 28 55.20 -0.24 -6.80
CA PRO A 28 55.24 -1.66 -7.16
C PRO A 28 55.29 -2.58 -5.90
N ALA A 29 55.37 -3.90 -6.10
CA ALA A 29 55.33 -4.92 -5.05
C ALA A 29 56.53 -4.88 -4.06
N ALA A 30 56.24 -4.89 -2.75
CA ALA A 30 57.20 -5.27 -1.70
C ALA A 30 56.48 -5.88 -0.49
N LYS A 31 56.99 -7.03 -0.03
CA LYS A 31 56.52 -7.89 1.08
C LYS A 31 56.30 -7.09 2.37
N LYS A 32 55.13 -7.23 3.02
CA LYS A 32 54.93 -6.93 4.44
C LYS A 32 53.99 -7.93 5.13
N GLU A 33 54.34 -8.20 6.37
CA GLU A 33 53.85 -9.24 7.26
C GLU A 33 52.33 -9.28 7.45
N LYS A 34 51.83 -10.50 7.69
CA LYS A 34 50.45 -10.80 8.08
C LYS A 34 50.07 -10.05 9.36
N LYS A 35 49.36 -8.92 9.22
CA LYS A 35 48.47 -8.42 10.27
C LYS A 35 47.07 -9.01 10.06
N LYS A 36 46.60 -9.75 11.06
CA LYS A 36 45.23 -10.28 11.19
C LYS A 36 44.21 -9.18 10.85
N LYS A 37 43.42 -9.40 9.80
CA LYS A 37 42.15 -8.69 9.62
C LYS A 37 41.17 -9.24 10.65
N GLU A 38 40.61 -8.34 11.43
CA GLU A 38 39.56 -8.60 12.41
C GLU A 38 38.39 -9.35 11.76
N ASN A 39 37.99 -10.45 12.40
CA ASN A 39 36.88 -11.28 11.99
C ASN A 39 35.60 -10.44 11.96
N LYS A 40 34.86 -10.52 10.84
CA LYS A 40 33.41 -10.33 10.83
C LYS A 40 32.83 -11.13 12.00
N THR A 41 32.07 -10.47 12.86
CA THR A 41 31.27 -11.12 13.91
C THR A 41 30.34 -12.14 13.26
N THR A 42 30.73 -13.42 13.27
CA THR A 42 29.86 -14.56 12.94
C THR A 42 28.64 -14.49 13.85
N ALA A 43 27.46 -14.31 13.28
CA ALA A 43 26.20 -14.40 14.03
C ALA A 43 26.15 -15.76 14.74
N LYS A 44 25.83 -15.74 16.04
CA LYS A 44 25.70 -16.94 16.87
C LYS A 44 24.25 -17.07 17.34
N TYR A 45 23.65 -18.24 17.12
CA TYR A 45 22.28 -18.57 17.48
C TYR A 45 22.30 -19.44 18.73
N LYS A 46 21.65 -19.00 19.81
CA LYS A 46 21.69 -19.67 21.11
C LYS A 46 20.80 -20.92 21.09
N LEU A 47 21.32 -22.04 21.56
CA LEU A 47 20.58 -23.30 21.66
C LEU A 47 19.72 -23.34 22.94
N PRO A 48 18.61 -24.10 22.93
CA PRO A 48 17.97 -24.74 21.79
C PRO A 48 17.43 -23.74 20.75
N ILE A 49 17.59 -24.05 19.46
CA ILE A 49 17.12 -23.17 18.36
C ILE A 49 15.80 -23.73 17.84
N GLN A 50 14.72 -22.96 17.95
CA GLN A 50 13.46 -23.28 17.31
C GLN A 50 13.49 -22.76 15.86
N PHE A 51 13.46 -23.66 14.90
CA PHE A 51 13.29 -23.34 13.49
C PHE A 51 11.79 -23.33 13.13
N CYS A 52 11.34 -22.21 12.58
CA CYS A 52 9.94 -21.89 12.25
C CYS A 52 9.80 -21.62 10.74
N GLY A 53 9.76 -22.68 9.93
CA GLY A 53 9.62 -22.62 8.48
C GLY A 53 8.23 -22.99 7.98
N GLY A 54 7.16 -22.60 8.67
CA GLY A 54 5.81 -23.07 8.37
C GLY A 54 5.63 -24.51 8.84
N HIS A 55 5.31 -25.46 7.96
CA HIS A 55 5.31 -26.90 8.26
C HIS A 55 6.72 -27.48 8.53
N LEU A 56 7.78 -26.80 8.05
CA LEU A 56 9.16 -27.19 8.33
C LEU A 56 9.58 -26.66 9.71
N ARG A 57 9.19 -27.36 10.79
CA ARG A 57 9.50 -26.97 12.17
C ARG A 57 10.36 -28.00 12.86
N ARG A 58 11.37 -27.53 13.61
CA ARG A 58 12.19 -28.41 14.47
C ARG A 58 12.90 -27.62 15.55
N VAL A 59 13.03 -28.22 16.74
CA VAL A 59 13.96 -27.76 17.78
C VAL A 59 15.31 -28.42 17.53
N PHE A 60 16.34 -27.60 17.32
CA PHE A 60 17.71 -28.05 17.27
C PHE A 60 18.36 -27.92 18.64
N THR A 61 18.99 -29.01 19.09
CA THR A 61 19.74 -29.09 20.35
C THR A 61 21.14 -29.64 20.08
N ASP A 62 22.10 -29.28 20.92
CA ASP A 62 23.45 -29.83 20.92
C ASP A 62 23.90 -29.98 22.36
N VAL A 63 24.37 -31.17 22.74
CA VAL A 63 24.83 -31.44 24.11
C VAL A 63 26.21 -30.85 24.39
N ASN A 64 26.98 -30.55 23.32
CA ASN A 64 28.36 -30.08 23.43
C ASN A 64 28.50 -28.57 23.22
N GLU A 65 27.50 -27.92 22.64
CA GLU A 65 27.53 -26.50 22.29
C GLU A 65 26.33 -25.75 22.85
N THR A 66 26.52 -24.49 23.22
CA THR A 66 25.45 -23.60 23.71
C THR A 66 24.93 -22.64 22.64
N ALA A 67 25.61 -22.56 21.50
CA ALA A 67 25.20 -21.74 20.36
C ALA A 67 25.86 -22.25 19.07
N TRP A 68 25.19 -22.10 17.93
CA TRP A 68 25.70 -22.44 16.59
C TRP A 68 26.02 -21.20 15.76
N SER A 69 26.95 -21.32 14.80
CA SER A 69 27.13 -20.33 13.74
C SER A 69 26.06 -20.45 12.66
N GLU A 70 25.89 -19.43 11.82
CA GLU A 70 24.96 -19.48 10.69
C GLU A 70 25.27 -20.63 9.72
N GLU A 71 26.55 -20.91 9.46
CA GLU A 71 26.98 -22.00 8.57
C GLU A 71 26.59 -23.37 9.13
N LYS A 72 26.82 -23.61 10.43
CA LYS A 72 26.43 -24.86 11.10
C LYS A 72 24.92 -25.02 11.09
N LEU A 73 24.17 -23.97 11.46
CA LEU A 73 22.71 -23.98 11.44
C LEU A 73 22.15 -24.27 10.04
N LYS A 74 22.65 -23.60 9.00
CA LYS A 74 22.24 -23.87 7.60
C LYS A 74 22.54 -25.31 7.18
N SER A 75 23.69 -25.85 7.58
CA SER A 75 24.05 -27.24 7.29
C SER A 75 23.09 -28.22 7.94
N GLU A 76 22.74 -28.01 9.22
CA GLU A 76 21.81 -28.85 9.96
C GLU A 76 20.38 -28.76 9.42
N ILE A 77 19.91 -27.56 9.05
CA ILE A 77 18.62 -27.36 8.38
C ILE A 77 18.56 -28.15 7.07
N ARG A 78 19.58 -28.05 6.21
CA ARG A 78 19.63 -28.78 4.93
C ARG A 78 19.69 -30.29 5.08
N ARG A 79 20.34 -30.77 6.13
CA ARG A 79 20.38 -32.20 6.47
C ARG A 79 19.03 -32.71 6.97
N THR A 80 18.28 -31.85 7.64
CA THR A 80 16.99 -32.17 8.26
C THR A 80 15.84 -32.11 7.26
N PHE A 81 15.78 -31.04 6.47
CA PHE A 81 14.68 -30.76 5.56
C PHE A 81 15.17 -30.88 4.11
N ARG A 82 14.72 -31.95 3.44
CA ARG A 82 15.14 -32.31 2.09
C ARG A 82 14.75 -31.23 1.07
N GLU A 83 13.61 -30.57 1.30
CA GLU A 83 13.08 -29.45 0.55
C GLU A 83 14.05 -28.25 0.53
N LEU A 84 14.84 -28.08 1.60
CA LEU A 84 15.78 -26.96 1.73
C LEU A 84 17.20 -27.32 1.31
N ALA A 85 17.50 -28.59 1.01
CA ALA A 85 18.86 -29.04 0.72
C ALA A 85 19.45 -28.37 -0.53
N GLY A 86 18.66 -28.24 -1.59
CA GLY A 86 19.04 -27.55 -2.84
C GLY A 86 18.66 -26.08 -2.92
N ILE A 87 17.96 -25.53 -1.92
CA ILE A 87 17.37 -24.20 -1.99
C ILE A 87 18.21 -23.16 -1.25
N TYR A 88 18.25 -21.96 -1.83
CA TYR A 88 18.80 -20.78 -1.16
C TYR A 88 17.77 -20.18 -0.21
N PHE A 89 18.18 -19.92 1.03
CA PHE A 89 17.39 -19.22 2.02
C PHE A 89 18.27 -18.35 2.91
N LYS A 90 17.70 -17.25 3.42
CA LYS A 90 18.27 -16.45 4.51
C LYS A 90 17.63 -16.87 5.83
N ILE A 91 18.34 -16.64 6.93
CA ILE A 91 17.83 -16.93 8.29
C ILE A 91 17.58 -15.60 8.98
N HIS A 92 16.37 -15.42 9.49
CA HIS A 92 15.98 -14.26 10.30
C HIS A 92 15.69 -14.71 11.73
N VAL A 93 16.18 -13.94 12.70
CA VAL A 93 15.82 -14.14 14.11
C VAL A 93 14.44 -13.53 14.34
N LEU A 94 13.57 -14.28 15.01
CA LEU A 94 12.24 -13.82 15.39
C LEU A 94 12.28 -13.18 16.78
N ASP A 95 11.61 -12.04 16.91
CA ASP A 95 11.33 -11.43 18.20
C ASP A 95 10.00 -11.99 18.73
N VAL A 96 10.09 -12.94 19.65
CA VAL A 96 8.93 -13.68 20.18
C VAL A 96 8.61 -13.13 21.57
N LYS A 97 7.41 -12.56 21.73
CA LYS A 97 6.96 -11.93 22.99
C LYS A 97 6.79 -12.95 24.13
N GLU A 98 6.22 -14.12 23.83
CA GLU A 98 6.00 -15.23 24.77
C GLU A 98 6.63 -16.51 24.18
N GLY A 99 7.91 -16.72 24.43
CA GLY A 99 8.62 -17.94 24.02
C GLY A 99 8.58 -19.01 25.12
N SER A 100 8.68 -20.28 24.74
CA SER A 100 8.98 -21.35 25.69
C SER A 100 10.29 -21.05 26.44
N GLU A 101 10.27 -21.19 27.77
CA GLU A 101 11.41 -20.92 28.67
C GLU A 101 12.70 -21.68 28.28
N ASN A 102 12.56 -22.78 27.53
CA ASN A 102 13.66 -23.66 27.12
C ASN A 102 14.21 -23.38 25.72
N ILE A 103 13.76 -22.34 25.00
CA ILE A 103 14.26 -22.00 23.67
C ILE A 103 15.20 -20.79 23.75
N GLY A 104 16.43 -20.96 23.26
CA GLY A 104 17.45 -19.92 23.24
C GLY A 104 17.31 -18.94 22.08
N THR A 105 16.81 -19.38 20.92
CA THR A 105 16.63 -18.52 19.75
C THR A 105 15.52 -19.07 18.84
N TYR A 106 14.62 -18.20 18.38
CA TYR A 106 13.65 -18.51 17.34
C TYR A 106 14.14 -17.97 16.01
N VAL A 107 14.07 -18.79 14.97
CA VAL A 107 14.50 -18.40 13.62
C VAL A 107 13.46 -18.79 12.58
N LYS A 108 13.35 -18.00 11.51
CA LYS A 108 12.58 -18.36 10.31
C LYS A 108 13.44 -18.32 9.05
N PRO A 109 13.18 -19.17 8.05
CA PRO A 109 13.78 -19.04 6.74
C PRO A 109 13.03 -18.00 5.91
N GLU A 110 13.75 -17.18 5.16
CA GLU A 110 13.22 -16.46 4.01
C GLU A 110 13.62 -17.24 2.75
N ILE A 111 12.64 -17.92 2.15
CA ILE A 111 12.83 -18.81 1.01
C ILE A 111 12.38 -18.10 -0.26
N LEU A 112 13.27 -18.03 -1.25
CA LEU A 112 12.99 -17.46 -2.55
C LEU A 112 12.59 -18.57 -3.53
N TYR A 113 11.32 -18.99 -3.47
CA TYR A 113 10.77 -19.93 -4.44
C TYR A 113 10.64 -19.30 -5.82
N SER A 114 10.97 -20.07 -6.85
CA SER A 114 10.81 -19.75 -8.26
C SER A 114 9.83 -20.75 -8.90
N ALA A 115 8.81 -20.23 -9.58
CA ALA A 115 7.83 -21.06 -10.26
C ALA A 115 8.49 -21.76 -11.45
N PHE A 116 8.42 -23.09 -11.46
CA PHE A 116 8.82 -23.90 -12.58
C PHE A 116 7.68 -24.00 -13.61
N THR A 117 8.01 -23.84 -14.88
CA THR A 117 7.03 -23.78 -16.00
C THR A 117 7.44 -24.61 -17.21
N GLN A 118 8.53 -25.38 -17.11
CA GLN A 118 9.17 -26.06 -18.25
C GLN A 118 8.95 -27.57 -18.19
N ASP A 119 7.72 -28.03 -18.42
CA ASP A 119 7.33 -29.45 -18.39
C ASP A 119 8.30 -30.37 -19.15
N GLU A 120 8.88 -29.89 -20.25
CA GLU A 120 9.83 -30.65 -21.07
C GLU A 120 11.12 -31.03 -20.32
N LYS A 121 11.49 -30.29 -19.27
CA LYS A 121 12.68 -30.50 -18.44
C LYS A 121 12.42 -31.36 -17.20
N LEU A 122 11.18 -31.79 -16.95
CA LEU A 122 10.90 -32.69 -15.83
C LEU A 122 11.53 -34.06 -16.09
N GLU A 123 12.40 -34.46 -15.17
CA GLU A 123 12.95 -35.81 -15.15
C GLU A 123 12.15 -36.72 -14.23
N PHE A 124 11.81 -37.91 -14.73
CA PHE A 124 11.10 -38.94 -13.98
C PHE A 124 12.04 -40.10 -13.62
N PRO A 125 11.78 -40.84 -12.52
CA PRO A 125 10.71 -40.57 -11.56
C PRO A 125 10.99 -39.29 -10.75
N LEU A 126 9.92 -38.64 -10.31
CA LEU A 126 9.98 -37.46 -9.44
C LEU A 126 9.01 -37.59 -8.28
N GLU A 127 9.21 -36.74 -7.28
CA GLU A 127 8.38 -36.70 -6.07
C GLU A 127 7.95 -35.25 -5.78
N VAL A 128 6.66 -35.04 -5.54
CA VAL A 128 6.19 -33.80 -4.91
C VAL A 128 6.31 -33.98 -3.40
N VAL A 129 6.89 -33.00 -2.70
CA VAL A 129 7.12 -33.08 -1.24
C VAL A 129 6.73 -31.79 -0.52
N ALA A 130 5.98 -31.94 0.57
CA ALA A 130 5.72 -30.90 1.56
C ALA A 130 5.70 -31.51 2.97
N GLY A 131 6.83 -31.44 3.68
CA GLY A 131 7.03 -32.09 4.96
C GLY A 131 6.94 -33.61 4.83
N GLU A 132 6.03 -34.22 5.58
CA GLU A 132 5.78 -35.66 5.52
C GLU A 132 4.84 -36.07 4.38
N LYS A 133 4.21 -35.11 3.69
CA LYS A 133 3.30 -35.39 2.57
C LYS A 133 4.07 -35.51 1.27
N THR A 134 3.79 -36.58 0.53
CA THR A 134 4.49 -36.91 -0.70
C THR A 134 3.53 -37.41 -1.78
N LEU A 135 3.84 -37.11 -3.03
CA LEU A 135 3.18 -37.68 -4.20
C LEU A 135 4.26 -38.15 -5.17
N TRP A 136 4.27 -39.45 -5.45
CA TRP A 136 5.23 -40.07 -6.36
C TRP A 136 4.69 -40.11 -7.79
N ALA A 137 5.52 -39.71 -8.76
CA ALA A 137 5.22 -39.82 -10.18
C ALA A 137 6.36 -40.56 -10.90
N ASP A 138 6.07 -41.76 -11.39
CA ASP A 138 7.02 -42.62 -12.12
C ASP A 138 6.91 -42.50 -13.64
N THR A 139 5.80 -41.97 -14.13
CA THR A 139 5.49 -41.82 -15.55
C THR A 139 5.44 -40.35 -15.95
N LYS A 140 5.82 -40.09 -17.20
CA LYS A 140 5.86 -38.72 -17.72
C LYS A 140 4.44 -38.15 -17.85
N ILE A 141 4.11 -37.19 -17.00
CA ILE A 141 2.87 -36.44 -16.98
C ILE A 141 3.18 -34.93 -16.94
N SER A 142 2.20 -34.09 -17.28
CA SER A 142 2.37 -32.64 -17.25
C SER A 142 2.39 -32.10 -15.82
N LEU A 143 2.94 -30.90 -15.64
CA LEU A 143 2.94 -30.21 -14.36
C LEU A 143 1.51 -29.92 -13.87
N ASP A 144 0.58 -29.65 -14.80
CA ASP A 144 -0.84 -29.47 -14.49
C ASP A 144 -1.50 -30.76 -13.98
N GLU A 145 -1.12 -31.91 -14.53
CA GLU A 145 -1.59 -33.20 -14.03
C GLU A 145 -1.07 -33.48 -12.63
N ILE A 146 0.23 -33.27 -12.40
CA ILE A 146 0.86 -33.40 -11.08
C ILE A 146 0.16 -32.49 -10.06
N ARG A 147 -0.13 -31.24 -10.45
CA ARG A 147 -0.86 -30.29 -9.60
C ARG A 147 -2.24 -30.81 -9.24
N ARG A 148 -3.00 -31.32 -10.22
CA ARG A 148 -4.34 -31.85 -9.98
C ARG A 148 -4.34 -33.03 -9.00
N LEU A 149 -3.40 -33.96 -9.19
CA LEU A 149 -3.21 -35.10 -8.29
C LEU A 149 -2.82 -34.65 -6.88
N TRP A 150 -1.96 -33.64 -6.76
CA TRP A 150 -1.58 -33.08 -5.46
C TRP A 150 -2.77 -32.44 -4.75
N ILE A 151 -3.55 -31.62 -5.45
CA ILE A 151 -4.72 -30.91 -4.90
C ILE A 151 -5.82 -31.90 -4.48
N GLN A 152 -5.97 -33.02 -5.17
CA GLN A 152 -6.97 -34.03 -4.82
C GLN A 152 -6.79 -34.55 -3.38
N GLU A 153 -5.54 -34.72 -2.94
CA GLU A 153 -5.19 -35.14 -1.58
C GLU A 153 -5.00 -33.95 -0.63
N HIS A 154 -4.59 -32.80 -1.17
CA HIS A 154 -4.25 -31.59 -0.42
C HIS A 154 -4.97 -30.36 -0.99
N PRO A 155 -6.31 -30.26 -0.79
CA PRO A 155 -7.13 -29.24 -1.42
C PRO A 155 -6.78 -27.81 -0.94
N GLU A 156 -6.09 -27.65 0.19
CA GLU A 156 -5.57 -26.37 0.65
C GLU A 156 -4.50 -25.76 -0.29
N TYR A 157 -3.89 -26.58 -1.16
CA TYR A 157 -2.92 -26.19 -2.17
C TYR A 157 -3.56 -25.88 -3.54
N GLU A 158 -4.87 -25.68 -3.62
CA GLU A 158 -5.53 -25.22 -4.86
C GLU A 158 -4.85 -23.95 -5.39
N GLY A 159 -4.51 -23.93 -6.69
CA GLY A 159 -3.74 -22.85 -7.31
C GLY A 159 -2.24 -22.78 -6.99
N CYS A 160 -1.64 -23.82 -6.36
CA CYS A 160 -0.22 -23.82 -6.04
C CYS A 160 0.71 -23.81 -7.26
N LYS A 161 1.94 -23.33 -7.04
CA LYS A 161 3.05 -23.42 -7.98
C LYS A 161 4.08 -24.39 -7.44
N PHE A 162 4.95 -24.90 -8.31
CA PHE A 162 6.03 -25.77 -7.91
C PHE A 162 7.38 -25.10 -8.14
N GLN A 163 8.27 -25.23 -7.16
CA GLN A 163 9.71 -25.10 -7.36
C GLN A 163 10.25 -26.49 -7.72
N TYR A 164 11.06 -26.59 -8.77
CA TYR A 164 11.73 -27.85 -9.13
C TYR A 164 13.19 -27.85 -8.63
N ASP A 165 13.59 -28.90 -7.93
CA ASP A 165 14.98 -29.24 -7.64
C ASP A 165 15.39 -30.41 -8.55
N GLU A 166 16.08 -30.08 -9.64
CA GLU A 166 16.54 -31.03 -10.65
C GLU A 166 17.48 -32.11 -10.08
N LYS A 167 18.31 -31.76 -9.09
CA LYS A 167 19.29 -32.71 -8.53
C LYS A 167 18.61 -33.80 -7.72
N GLN A 168 17.56 -33.44 -6.99
CA GLN A 168 16.81 -34.36 -6.15
C GLN A 168 15.56 -34.91 -6.85
N LYS A 169 15.20 -34.36 -8.02
CA LYS A 169 13.95 -34.62 -8.75
C LYS A 169 12.73 -34.36 -7.87
N LEU A 170 12.76 -33.25 -7.13
CA LEU A 170 11.70 -32.85 -6.21
C LEU A 170 10.91 -31.67 -6.75
N LEU A 171 9.59 -31.76 -6.66
CA LEU A 171 8.69 -30.62 -6.81
C LEU A 171 8.23 -30.18 -5.42
N ILE A 172 8.42 -28.90 -5.11
CA ILE A 172 8.06 -28.33 -3.81
C ILE A 172 6.91 -27.35 -4.05
N PRO A 173 5.69 -27.65 -3.55
CA PRO A 173 4.54 -26.78 -3.73
C PRO A 173 4.68 -25.53 -2.86
N PHE A 174 4.37 -24.37 -3.45
CA PHE A 174 4.29 -23.11 -2.74
C PHE A 174 3.12 -22.27 -3.26
N MET A 175 2.67 -21.35 -2.41
CA MET A 175 1.54 -20.46 -2.69
C MET A 175 2.03 -19.03 -2.90
N ASP A 176 1.36 -18.30 -3.79
CA ASP A 176 1.44 -16.83 -3.83
C ASP A 176 0.25 -16.24 -3.06
N GLN A 177 0.39 -14.99 -2.59
CA GLN A 177 -0.72 -14.29 -1.94
C GLN A 177 -1.85 -14.07 -2.93
N SER A 178 -3.05 -14.53 -2.60
CA SER A 178 -4.26 -14.41 -3.43
C SER A 178 -5.49 -13.97 -2.64
N ALA A 179 -5.39 -13.90 -1.30
CA ALA A 179 -6.52 -13.55 -0.46
C ALA A 179 -6.98 -12.12 -0.72
N PRO A 180 -8.28 -11.91 -0.92
CA PRO A 180 -8.82 -10.59 -1.25
C PRO A 180 -8.69 -9.64 -0.06
N ARG A 181 -8.24 -8.41 -0.33
CA ARG A 181 -8.17 -7.35 0.68
C ARG A 181 -9.56 -6.87 1.08
N GLY A 182 -9.73 -6.62 2.38
CA GLY A 182 -10.95 -6.11 2.99
C GLY A 182 -12.12 -7.11 3.03
N LYS A 183 -11.90 -8.37 2.64
CA LYS A 183 -12.86 -9.44 2.89
C LYS A 183 -13.01 -9.66 4.39
N ALA A 184 -14.26 -9.70 4.85
CA ALA A 184 -14.62 -10.29 6.12
C ALA A 184 -14.86 -11.80 5.89
N TYR A 185 -14.29 -12.64 6.75
CA TYR A 185 -14.40 -14.09 6.65
C TYR A 185 -15.42 -14.57 7.67
N THR A 186 -16.43 -15.30 7.22
CA THR A 186 -17.42 -15.92 8.10
C THR A 186 -16.76 -16.99 8.96
N LEU A 187 -17.12 -17.07 10.23
CA LEU A 187 -16.65 -18.11 11.15
C LEU A 187 -17.60 -19.32 11.10
N PRO A 188 -17.09 -20.57 11.18
CA PRO A 188 -15.69 -20.93 11.39
C PRO A 188 -14.81 -20.76 10.15
N VAL A 189 -13.56 -20.33 10.39
CA VAL A 189 -12.54 -20.16 9.35
C VAL A 189 -11.26 -20.88 9.75
N THR A 190 -10.63 -21.57 8.80
CA THR A 190 -9.37 -22.27 9.04
C THR A 190 -8.20 -21.43 8.54
N VAL A 191 -7.12 -21.34 9.32
CA VAL A 191 -5.86 -20.68 8.95
C VAL A 191 -4.73 -21.68 9.06
N GLY A 192 -3.86 -21.75 8.06
CA GLY A 192 -2.73 -22.67 8.02
C GLY A 192 -2.85 -23.70 6.92
N TYR A 193 -1.95 -24.68 6.95
CA TYR A 193 -1.88 -25.79 6.00
C TYR A 193 -1.17 -26.97 6.64
N LEU A 194 -1.40 -28.19 6.14
CA LEU A 194 -0.81 -29.41 6.70
C LEU A 194 -1.00 -29.51 8.22
N ASP A 195 0.08 -29.64 8.98
CA ASP A 195 0.13 -29.84 10.43
C ASP A 195 0.01 -28.54 11.24
N ILE A 196 -0.03 -27.38 10.58
CA ILE A 196 -0.12 -26.07 11.23
C ILE A 196 -1.48 -25.40 11.02
N GLN A 197 -2.54 -26.17 10.81
CA GLN A 197 -3.91 -25.66 10.69
C GLN A 197 -4.57 -25.40 12.04
N GLU A 198 -5.17 -24.22 12.18
CA GLU A 198 -6.05 -23.84 13.28
C GLU A 198 -7.42 -23.45 12.72
N THR A 199 -8.49 -23.88 13.39
CA THR A 199 -9.85 -23.45 13.03
C THR A 199 -10.39 -22.55 14.13
N TYR A 200 -10.72 -21.32 13.75
CA TYR A 200 -11.26 -20.33 14.67
C TYR A 200 -12.78 -20.26 14.58
N GLN A 201 -13.40 -20.01 15.72
CA GLN A 201 -14.84 -19.92 15.92
C GLN A 201 -15.28 -18.48 16.23
N ALA A 202 -16.59 -18.24 16.25
CA ALA A 202 -17.16 -16.93 16.59
C ALA A 202 -16.75 -16.45 17.99
N GLU A 203 -16.60 -17.38 18.93
CA GLU A 203 -16.22 -17.13 20.32
C GLU A 203 -14.78 -16.64 20.46
N ASP A 204 -13.90 -16.97 19.50
CA ASP A 204 -12.49 -16.54 19.53
C ASP A 204 -12.34 -15.04 19.25
N PHE A 205 -13.35 -14.42 18.63
CA PHE A 205 -13.34 -13.01 18.21
C PHE A 205 -14.56 -12.20 18.69
N GLU A 206 -15.54 -12.83 19.34
CA GLU A 206 -16.82 -12.23 19.74
C GLU A 206 -17.61 -11.62 18.56
N THR A 207 -17.50 -12.20 17.37
CA THR A 207 -18.15 -11.77 16.12
C THR A 207 -18.43 -12.96 15.21
N ALA A 208 -19.39 -12.83 14.30
CA ALA A 208 -19.68 -13.86 13.28
C ALA A 208 -18.74 -13.79 12.07
N GLU A 209 -18.10 -12.64 11.85
CA GLU A 209 -17.16 -12.41 10.76
C GLU A 209 -15.88 -11.74 11.28
N VAL A 210 -14.74 -12.10 10.69
CA VAL A 210 -13.41 -11.65 11.14
C VAL A 210 -12.58 -11.12 9.97
N THR A 211 -11.72 -10.14 10.24
CA THR A 211 -10.81 -9.58 9.23
C THR A 211 -9.52 -10.39 9.11
N MET A 212 -8.83 -10.22 7.98
CA MET A 212 -7.52 -10.83 7.74
C MET A 212 -6.49 -10.40 8.80
N GLU A 213 -6.54 -9.15 9.25
CA GLU A 213 -5.63 -8.60 10.25
C GLU A 213 -5.81 -9.28 11.60
N ALA A 214 -7.06 -9.49 12.04
CA ALA A 214 -7.38 -10.16 13.30
C ALA A 214 -6.98 -11.65 13.25
N LEU A 215 -7.24 -12.33 12.12
CA LEU A 215 -6.80 -13.71 11.92
C LEU A 215 -5.28 -13.85 11.95
N ARG A 216 -4.54 -12.92 11.32
CA ARG A 216 -3.08 -12.91 11.35
C ARG A 216 -2.55 -12.71 12.76
N GLU A 217 -3.11 -11.76 13.50
CA GLU A 217 -2.72 -11.49 14.88
C GLU A 217 -2.91 -12.76 15.72
N LYS A 218 -4.11 -13.35 15.67
CA LYS A 218 -4.45 -14.56 16.43
C LYS A 218 -3.58 -15.76 16.05
N TYR A 219 -3.39 -16.01 14.76
CA TYR A 219 -2.56 -17.12 14.28
C TYR A 219 -1.08 -16.95 14.64
N SER A 220 -0.59 -15.70 14.68
CA SER A 220 0.79 -15.40 15.04
C SER A 220 1.12 -15.62 16.52
N GLU A 221 0.11 -15.72 17.40
CA GLU A 221 0.30 -16.12 18.81
C GLU A 221 0.94 -17.51 18.90
N LYS A 222 0.47 -18.46 18.08
CA LYS A 222 1.00 -19.83 18.02
C LYS A 222 2.13 -20.00 17.01
N TYR A 223 2.09 -19.24 15.91
CA TYR A 223 3.07 -19.31 14.82
C TYR A 223 3.71 -17.94 14.51
N PRO A 224 4.66 -17.48 15.35
CA PRO A 224 5.21 -16.11 15.29
C PRO A 224 5.86 -15.73 13.96
N GLU A 225 6.30 -16.70 13.15
CA GLU A 225 6.89 -16.45 11.84
C GLU A 225 5.94 -15.74 10.86
N PHE A 226 4.62 -15.87 11.10
CA PHE A 226 3.54 -15.34 10.26
C PHE A 226 2.97 -14.00 10.76
N SER A 227 3.60 -13.38 11.77
CA SER A 227 3.25 -12.02 12.22
C SER A 227 3.25 -10.96 11.11
N LYS A 228 4.05 -11.19 10.05
CA LYS A 228 4.09 -10.37 8.83
C LYS A 228 3.93 -11.27 7.59
N CYS A 229 2.74 -11.84 7.45
CA CYS A 229 2.34 -12.60 6.26
C CYS A 229 1.12 -11.97 5.60
N GLY A 230 0.93 -12.31 4.32
CA GLY A 230 -0.38 -12.28 3.67
C GLY A 230 -0.94 -13.70 3.59
N PHE A 231 -2.02 -13.89 2.83
CA PHE A 231 -2.66 -15.21 2.69
C PHE A 231 -3.00 -15.52 1.23
N ALA A 232 -3.12 -16.80 0.93
CA ALA A 232 -3.92 -17.31 -0.18
C ALA A 232 -5.25 -17.82 0.39
N TYR A 233 -6.38 -17.45 -0.22
CA TYR A 233 -7.70 -17.83 0.30
C TYR A 233 -8.35 -18.89 -0.58
N GLN A 234 -8.74 -20.00 0.04
CA GLN A 234 -9.49 -21.09 -0.57
C GLN A 234 -10.95 -20.98 -0.18
N GLU A 235 -11.74 -20.32 -1.04
CA GLU A 235 -13.13 -19.97 -0.74
C GLU A 235 -14.01 -21.19 -0.46
N GLY A 236 -13.87 -22.27 -1.25
CA GLY A 236 -14.64 -23.51 -1.06
C GLY A 236 -14.37 -24.23 0.26
N LEU A 237 -13.23 -23.97 0.90
CA LEU A 237 -12.85 -24.54 2.20
C LEU A 237 -12.99 -23.54 3.35
N ASN A 238 -13.26 -22.27 3.03
CA ASN A 238 -13.08 -21.15 3.93
C ASN A 238 -11.74 -21.20 4.69
N LEU A 239 -10.65 -21.39 3.94
CA LEU A 239 -9.31 -21.61 4.46
C LEU A 239 -8.33 -20.54 3.98
N LEU A 240 -7.52 -20.01 4.89
CA LEU A 240 -6.46 -19.04 4.64
C LEU A 240 -5.08 -19.70 4.79
N PHE A 241 -4.40 -19.91 3.67
CA PHE A 241 -3.04 -20.41 3.62
C PHE A 241 -2.05 -19.24 3.86
N PRO A 242 -1.31 -19.19 4.97
CA PRO A 242 -0.36 -18.10 5.23
C PRO A 242 0.83 -18.13 4.26
N VAL A 243 1.09 -16.99 3.63
CA VAL A 243 2.19 -16.79 2.67
C VAL A 243 3.08 -15.66 3.18
N PRO A 244 4.35 -15.95 3.56
CA PRO A 244 5.29 -14.93 4.01
C PRO A 244 5.40 -13.76 3.02
N GLU A 245 5.47 -12.53 3.53
CA GLU A 245 5.68 -11.35 2.68
C GLU A 245 7.08 -11.39 2.05
N LYS A 246 7.14 -11.14 0.73
CA LYS A 246 8.40 -10.80 0.03
C LYS A 246 8.61 -9.29 0.18
N GLU A 247 9.81 -8.82 0.50
CA GLU A 247 10.13 -7.38 0.67
C GLU A 247 9.74 -6.51 -0.56
N ASP A 248 9.55 -7.13 -1.74
CA ASP A 248 9.24 -6.45 -3.01
C ASP A 248 7.82 -6.66 -3.55
N ALA A 249 6.87 -7.22 -2.80
CA ALA A 249 5.51 -7.52 -3.30
C ALA A 249 4.60 -6.27 -3.37
N LYS A 250 4.96 -5.28 -4.19
CA LYS A 250 4.09 -4.18 -4.61
C LYS A 250 3.52 -4.48 -6.01
N GLY A 251 2.39 -5.17 -6.08
CA GLY A 251 1.61 -5.23 -7.32
C GLY A 251 0.67 -6.43 -7.41
N ASN A 252 -0.62 -6.17 -7.62
CA ASN A 252 -1.73 -7.11 -7.81
C ASN A 252 -2.22 -7.89 -6.58
N SER A 253 -2.86 -7.19 -5.65
CA SER A 253 -3.75 -7.81 -4.66
C SER A 253 -5.19 -7.83 -5.18
N ASN A 254 -5.86 -8.98 -5.08
CA ASN A 254 -7.32 -9.08 -5.26
C ASN A 254 -8.04 -8.29 -4.16
N ILE A 255 -9.22 -7.77 -4.47
CA ILE A 255 -10.06 -6.96 -3.58
C ILE A 255 -11.42 -7.64 -3.48
N SER A 256 -11.95 -7.75 -2.27
CA SER A 256 -13.29 -8.33 -2.05
C SER A 256 -14.36 -7.47 -2.68
N LEU A 257 -15.41 -8.10 -3.18
CA LEU A 257 -16.63 -7.43 -3.65
C LEU A 257 -17.78 -7.68 -2.67
N PRO A 258 -18.76 -6.76 -2.56
CA PRO A 258 -18.82 -5.47 -3.26
C PRO A 258 -17.82 -4.44 -2.71
N VAL A 259 -17.29 -3.59 -3.58
CA VAL A 259 -16.35 -2.52 -3.18
C VAL A 259 -16.81 -1.18 -3.72
N GLU A 260 -16.69 -0.14 -2.88
CA GLU A 260 -17.03 1.22 -3.28
C GLU A 260 -15.86 1.90 -3.99
N LEU A 261 -16.09 2.38 -5.21
CA LEU A 261 -15.21 3.28 -5.95
C LEU A 261 -15.54 4.73 -5.59
N LYS A 262 -14.56 5.46 -5.06
CA LYS A 262 -14.71 6.87 -4.66
C LYS A 262 -13.85 7.78 -5.53
N ALA A 263 -14.50 8.59 -6.36
CA ALA A 263 -13.86 9.62 -7.16
C ALA A 263 -14.41 11.00 -6.81
N GLY A 264 -13.70 12.07 -7.22
CA GLY A 264 -14.15 13.44 -7.00
C GLY A 264 -15.46 13.72 -7.73
N GLY A 265 -16.59 13.62 -7.03
CA GLY A 265 -17.93 13.95 -7.54
C GLY A 265 -18.86 12.76 -7.76
N PHE A 266 -18.42 11.51 -7.55
CA PHE A 266 -19.29 10.34 -7.63
C PHE A 266 -18.77 9.14 -6.82
N SER A 267 -19.69 8.25 -6.46
CA SER A 267 -19.39 6.95 -5.86
C SER A 267 -20.10 5.86 -6.63
N ILE A 268 -19.37 4.81 -6.99
CA ILE A 268 -19.93 3.64 -7.70
C ILE A 268 -19.73 2.44 -6.78
N LEU A 269 -20.79 1.69 -6.53
CA LEU A 269 -20.69 0.42 -5.83
C LEU A 269 -20.51 -0.67 -6.88
N VAL A 270 -19.34 -1.30 -6.88
CA VAL A 270 -19.01 -2.41 -7.78
C VAL A 270 -19.46 -3.69 -7.10
N GLN A 271 -20.27 -4.48 -7.78
CA GLN A 271 -20.94 -5.66 -7.24
C GLN A 271 -20.37 -6.95 -7.85
N PRO A 272 -20.54 -8.12 -7.19
CA PRO A 272 -20.18 -9.42 -7.77
C PRO A 272 -20.79 -9.68 -9.16
N GLU A 273 -22.00 -9.17 -9.42
CA GLU A 273 -22.69 -9.34 -10.71
C GLU A 273 -21.94 -8.68 -11.88
N ASP A 274 -21.14 -7.64 -11.61
CA ASP A 274 -20.30 -6.97 -12.62
C ASP A 274 -19.16 -7.90 -13.11
N PHE A 275 -18.90 -9.00 -12.40
CA PHE A 275 -17.85 -10.00 -12.69
C PHE A 275 -18.41 -11.42 -12.79
N HIS A 276 -19.60 -11.57 -13.37
CA HIS A 276 -20.25 -12.89 -13.53
C HIS A 276 -20.45 -13.64 -12.20
N GLY A 277 -20.62 -12.91 -11.09
CA GLY A 277 -20.84 -13.48 -9.76
C GLY A 277 -19.56 -13.81 -8.98
N GLN A 278 -18.39 -13.36 -9.42
CA GLN A 278 -17.14 -13.52 -8.65
C GLN A 278 -17.14 -12.60 -7.42
N ASN A 279 -16.66 -13.11 -6.28
CA ASN A 279 -16.65 -12.39 -5.00
C ASN A 279 -15.40 -11.52 -4.78
N SER A 280 -14.49 -11.46 -5.75
CA SER A 280 -13.30 -10.61 -5.69
C SER A 280 -12.81 -10.27 -7.09
N ALA A 281 -12.16 -9.11 -7.23
CA ALA A 281 -11.55 -8.67 -8.48
C ALA A 281 -10.23 -7.93 -8.22
N THR A 282 -9.32 -7.93 -9.19
CA THR A 282 -8.11 -7.11 -9.18
C THR A 282 -8.45 -5.63 -9.35
N LEU A 283 -7.52 -4.75 -8.96
CA LEU A 283 -7.64 -3.32 -9.23
C LEU A 283 -7.82 -2.99 -10.72
N ASP A 284 -7.19 -3.77 -11.60
CA ASP A 284 -7.28 -3.59 -13.06
C ASP A 284 -8.65 -4.03 -13.61
N GLU A 285 -9.23 -5.11 -13.12
CA GLU A 285 -10.59 -5.56 -13.47
C GLU A 285 -11.65 -4.59 -12.96
N ILE A 286 -11.52 -4.11 -11.71
CA ILE A 286 -12.37 -3.05 -11.15
C ILE A 286 -12.30 -1.77 -11.99
N ARG A 287 -11.11 -1.45 -12.50
CA ARG A 287 -10.91 -0.33 -13.42
C ARG A 287 -11.57 -0.56 -14.78
N GLU A 288 -11.65 -1.79 -15.28
CA GLU A 288 -12.37 -2.11 -16.53
C GLU A 288 -13.88 -1.88 -16.40
N VAL A 289 -14.48 -2.27 -15.27
CA VAL A 289 -15.89 -1.95 -14.96
C VAL A 289 -16.11 -0.43 -14.92
N LEU A 290 -15.18 0.29 -14.28
CA LEU A 290 -15.19 1.75 -14.28
C LEU A 290 -15.03 2.33 -15.70
N GLU A 291 -14.13 1.80 -16.51
CA GLU A 291 -13.88 2.25 -17.90
C GLU A 291 -15.08 2.02 -18.81
N ALA A 292 -15.83 0.92 -18.62
CA ALA A 292 -17.03 0.64 -19.40
C ALA A 292 -18.12 1.71 -19.22
N THR A 293 -18.21 2.27 -18.02
CA THR A 293 -19.16 3.35 -17.70
C THR A 293 -18.55 4.73 -17.91
N TYR A 294 -17.25 4.89 -17.65
CA TYR A 294 -16.48 6.13 -17.70
C TYR A 294 -15.15 5.91 -18.47
N PRO A 295 -15.17 5.97 -19.82
CA PRO A 295 -14.03 5.64 -20.70
C PRO A 295 -12.76 6.46 -20.44
N GLU A 296 -12.86 7.58 -19.72
CA GLU A 296 -11.73 8.37 -19.28
C GLU A 296 -10.81 7.62 -18.30
N TYR A 297 -11.30 6.60 -17.60
CA TYR A 297 -10.56 5.80 -16.62
C TYR A 297 -9.81 4.59 -17.24
N SER A 298 -9.30 4.74 -18.46
CA SER A 298 -8.52 3.69 -19.14
C SER A 298 -7.26 3.27 -18.38
N LYS A 299 -6.74 2.07 -18.71
CA LYS A 299 -5.55 1.50 -18.06
C LYS A 299 -4.33 2.42 -18.10
N GLU A 300 -4.12 3.11 -19.21
CA GLU A 300 -2.96 4.00 -19.35
C GLU A 300 -3.16 5.33 -18.62
N ARG A 301 -4.38 5.62 -18.18
CA ARG A 301 -4.83 6.91 -17.68
C ARG A 301 -5.33 6.89 -16.24
N THR A 302 -5.33 5.73 -15.59
CA THR A 302 -5.83 5.59 -14.22
C THR A 302 -4.80 4.92 -13.32
N GLU A 303 -4.64 5.44 -12.12
CA GLU A 303 -4.02 4.78 -10.98
C GLU A 303 -5.14 4.37 -10.03
N MET A 304 -5.19 3.10 -9.66
CA MET A 304 -6.20 2.61 -8.73
C MET A 304 -5.53 2.43 -7.37
N LEU A 305 -5.98 3.15 -6.35
CA LEU A 305 -5.50 3.03 -4.99
C LEU A 305 -6.53 2.32 -4.13
N TYR A 306 -6.13 1.26 -3.42
CA TYR A 306 -6.97 0.60 -2.42
C TYR A 306 -6.74 1.22 -1.05
N ASP A 307 -7.82 1.64 -0.39
CA ASP A 307 -7.81 2.12 0.99
C ASP A 307 -8.08 0.98 1.97
N LYS A 308 -7.44 1.03 3.15
CA LYS A 308 -7.60 0.01 4.20
C LYS A 308 -9.04 -0.07 4.74
N GLN A 309 -9.85 0.97 4.59
CA GLN A 309 -11.27 1.01 4.95
C GLN A 309 -12.17 0.38 3.88
N HIS A 310 -11.62 -0.44 2.98
CA HIS A 310 -12.33 -1.21 1.97
C HIS A 310 -13.06 -0.35 0.91
N PHE A 311 -12.34 0.61 0.33
CA PHE A 311 -12.78 1.33 -0.87
C PHE A 311 -11.62 1.54 -1.84
N VAL A 312 -11.94 1.82 -3.10
CA VAL A 312 -10.95 2.05 -4.16
C VAL A 312 -11.06 3.48 -4.68
N VAL A 313 -9.93 4.14 -4.85
CA VAL A 313 -9.83 5.51 -5.38
C VAL A 313 -9.20 5.46 -6.76
N PRO A 314 -9.97 5.69 -7.84
CA PRO A 314 -9.43 5.83 -9.18
C PRO A 314 -8.89 7.26 -9.40
N ILE A 315 -7.60 7.38 -9.64
CA ILE A 315 -6.89 8.64 -9.89
C ILE A 315 -6.54 8.73 -11.37
N LEU A 316 -7.08 9.72 -12.07
CA LEU A 316 -6.72 9.94 -13.47
C LEU A 316 -5.28 10.48 -13.60
N LYS A 317 -4.37 9.64 -14.12
CA LYS A 317 -3.06 10.01 -14.64
C LYS A 317 -3.29 10.93 -15.85
N SER A 318 -3.21 12.24 -15.65
CA SER A 318 -3.43 13.18 -16.74
C SER A 318 -2.47 12.91 -17.91
N SER A 319 -3.00 12.57 -19.10
CA SER A 319 -2.59 13.05 -20.45
C SER A 319 -2.69 11.99 -21.59
N ARG A 320 -3.73 12.10 -22.43
CA ARG A 320 -3.59 11.91 -23.90
C ARG A 320 -4.42 12.98 -24.63
N LYS A 321 -3.83 13.57 -25.68
CA LYS A 321 -4.42 14.66 -26.50
C LYS A 321 -5.75 14.20 -27.11
N GLY A 322 -6.82 14.99 -26.92
CA GLY A 322 -8.01 14.97 -27.78
C GLY A 322 -9.35 14.64 -27.12
N LEU A 323 -9.39 14.22 -25.85
CA LEU A 323 -10.66 13.90 -25.18
C LEU A 323 -11.35 15.13 -24.56
N GLN A 324 -12.66 15.23 -24.75
CA GLN A 324 -13.57 16.10 -23.98
C GLN A 324 -14.20 15.26 -22.85
N ILE A 325 -14.29 15.82 -21.65
CA ILE A 325 -14.92 15.21 -20.48
C ILE A 325 -16.32 15.82 -20.34
N PHE A 326 -17.35 14.99 -20.21
CA PHE A 326 -18.72 15.44 -19.95
C PHE A 326 -19.10 15.06 -18.52
N SER A 327 -19.47 16.04 -17.71
CA SER A 327 -20.14 15.81 -16.43
C SER A 327 -21.64 15.68 -16.68
N ASN A 328 -22.31 14.75 -15.98
CA ASN A 328 -23.78 14.67 -15.99
C ASN A 328 -24.44 15.82 -15.20
N ASP A 329 -23.65 16.56 -14.41
CA ASP A 329 -24.06 17.81 -13.79
C ASP A 329 -23.63 18.99 -14.70
N PRO A 330 -24.58 19.73 -15.31
CA PRO A 330 -24.28 20.77 -16.29
C PRO A 330 -23.51 21.98 -15.72
N GLU A 331 -23.53 22.15 -14.39
CA GLU A 331 -22.75 23.20 -13.70
C GLU A 331 -21.29 22.78 -13.49
N TRP A 332 -21.01 21.48 -13.56
CA TRP A 332 -19.64 20.96 -13.55
C TRP A 332 -19.14 20.84 -14.98
N ARG A 333 -18.02 21.48 -15.29
CA ARG A 333 -17.41 21.38 -16.62
C ARG A 333 -15.92 21.26 -16.51
N HIS A 334 -15.38 20.27 -17.20
CA HIS A 334 -13.96 20.10 -17.40
C HIS A 334 -13.59 20.54 -18.81
N GLU A 335 -12.69 21.50 -18.93
CA GLU A 335 -12.27 22.03 -20.23
C GLU A 335 -10.74 22.17 -20.31
N ILE A 336 -10.17 21.83 -21.47
CA ILE A 336 -8.80 22.19 -21.83
C ILE A 336 -8.83 23.35 -22.83
N LYS A 337 -8.57 24.56 -22.35
CA LYS A 337 -8.56 25.77 -23.18
C LYS A 337 -7.15 26.09 -23.66
N LYS A 338 -7.03 26.68 -24.85
CA LYS A 338 -5.77 27.28 -25.31
C LYS A 338 -5.89 28.79 -25.22
N ASP A 339 -4.90 29.45 -24.64
CA ASP A 339 -4.84 30.90 -24.66
C ASP A 339 -4.23 31.44 -25.96
N LYS A 340 -4.10 32.78 -26.05
CA LYS A 340 -3.53 33.48 -27.22
C LYS A 340 -2.08 33.06 -27.52
N ASN A 341 -1.35 32.58 -26.51
CA ASN A 341 0.03 32.12 -26.62
C ASN A 341 0.12 30.62 -26.95
N ARG A 342 -1.01 29.96 -27.25
CA ARG A 342 -1.13 28.51 -27.47
C ARG A 342 -0.80 27.66 -26.23
N GLU A 343 -0.70 28.27 -25.05
CA GLU A 343 -0.55 27.53 -23.80
C GLU A 343 -1.88 26.88 -23.43
N LYS A 344 -1.80 25.63 -22.96
CA LYS A 344 -2.97 24.88 -22.53
C LYS A 344 -3.26 25.11 -21.06
N TRP A 345 -4.53 25.33 -20.77
CA TRP A 345 -5.08 25.53 -19.45
C TRP A 345 -6.12 24.45 -19.15
N ARG A 346 -5.95 23.76 -18.02
CA ARG A 346 -7.02 22.94 -17.41
C ARG A 346 -7.95 23.88 -16.67
N VAL A 347 -9.24 23.80 -16.96
CA VAL A 347 -10.30 24.61 -16.35
C VAL A 347 -11.35 23.68 -15.79
N GLU A 348 -11.57 23.73 -14.48
CA GLU A 348 -12.67 23.04 -13.81
C GLU A 348 -13.69 24.09 -13.36
N THR A 349 -14.88 24.03 -13.94
CA THR A 349 -16.03 24.82 -13.46
C THR A 349 -16.77 23.99 -12.44
N THR A 350 -17.04 24.56 -11.27
CA THR A 350 -17.91 23.99 -10.23
C THR A 350 -19.08 24.96 -9.97
N PRO A 351 -20.12 24.54 -9.23
CA PRO A 351 -21.24 25.42 -8.86
C PRO A 351 -20.82 26.65 -8.03
N PHE A 352 -19.65 26.63 -7.40
CA PHE A 352 -19.17 27.73 -6.55
C PHE A 352 -17.98 28.51 -7.11
N GLY A 353 -17.20 27.95 -8.04
CA GLY A 353 -16.07 28.66 -8.61
C GLY A 353 -15.39 27.93 -9.77
N ILE A 354 -14.38 28.60 -10.32
CA ILE A 354 -13.62 28.12 -11.47
C ILE A 354 -12.15 27.97 -11.09
N PHE A 355 -11.65 26.75 -11.20
CA PHE A 355 -10.24 26.40 -10.98
C PHE A 355 -9.52 26.37 -12.33
N ARG A 356 -8.34 26.97 -12.40
CA ARG A 356 -7.53 27.03 -13.62
C ARG A 356 -6.08 26.73 -13.33
N ARG A 357 -5.44 25.91 -14.17
CA ARG A 357 -3.99 25.70 -14.11
C ARG A 357 -3.39 25.61 -15.50
N ASN A 358 -2.27 26.29 -15.69
CA ASN A 358 -1.48 26.15 -16.90
C ASN A 358 -0.78 24.80 -16.90
N ILE A 359 -1.16 23.91 -17.81
CA ILE A 359 -0.55 22.58 -17.93
C ILE A 359 0.67 22.59 -18.85
N SER A 360 0.88 23.65 -19.64
CA SER A 360 2.01 23.75 -20.58
C SER A 360 3.25 24.34 -19.93
N ALA A 361 3.10 25.45 -19.21
CA ALA A 361 4.19 26.10 -18.49
C ALA A 361 4.42 25.50 -17.08
N GLY A 362 3.47 24.69 -16.60
CA GLY A 362 3.38 24.39 -15.17
C GLY A 362 2.95 25.63 -14.38
N GLY A 363 2.63 25.44 -13.10
CA GLY A 363 2.23 26.55 -12.23
C GLY A 363 1.22 26.15 -11.17
N ALA A 364 0.96 27.10 -10.26
CA ALA A 364 -0.03 27.00 -9.21
C ALA A 364 -1.46 27.03 -9.78
N VAL A 365 -2.40 26.51 -8.99
CA VAL A 365 -3.83 26.61 -9.29
C VAL A 365 -4.29 28.06 -9.09
N ARG A 366 -5.09 28.58 -10.01
CA ARG A 366 -5.79 29.84 -9.89
C ARG A 366 -7.25 29.56 -9.64
N PHE A 367 -7.87 30.27 -8.72
CA PHE A 367 -9.27 30.11 -8.39
C PHE A 367 -10.01 31.44 -8.55
N GLU A 368 -11.23 31.36 -9.05
CA GLU A 368 -12.17 32.47 -9.18
C GLU A 368 -13.51 32.05 -8.59
N MET A 369 -14.01 32.81 -7.62
CA MET A 369 -15.31 32.54 -7.01
C MET A 369 -16.44 32.99 -7.96
N THR A 370 -17.42 32.13 -8.20
CA THR A 370 -18.63 32.43 -9.00
C THR A 370 -19.92 32.40 -8.18
N ALA A 371 -19.92 31.70 -7.04
CA ALA A 371 -20.94 31.85 -6.01
C ALA A 371 -20.73 33.14 -5.19
N PRO A 372 -21.69 33.56 -4.35
CA PRO A 372 -21.46 34.61 -3.37
C PRO A 372 -20.27 34.24 -2.48
N LYS A 373 -19.50 35.21 -1.99
CA LYS A 373 -18.43 34.94 -1.03
C LYS A 373 -19.00 34.31 0.25
N ILE A 374 -18.18 33.51 0.92
CA ILE A 374 -18.56 32.82 2.15
C ILE A 374 -18.69 33.86 3.28
N PRO A 375 -19.80 33.88 4.04
CA PRO A 375 -19.94 34.81 5.15
C PRO A 375 -18.83 34.61 6.21
N TRP A 376 -18.25 35.70 6.71
CA TRP A 376 -17.16 35.67 7.70
C TRP A 376 -17.59 35.01 9.02
N GLU A 377 -18.88 35.01 9.30
CA GLU A 377 -19.51 34.37 10.44
C GLU A 377 -19.17 32.87 10.50
N LEU A 378 -18.97 32.21 9.35
CA LEU A 378 -18.56 30.81 9.29
C LEU A 378 -17.10 30.59 9.72
N ILE A 379 -16.21 31.57 9.52
CA ILE A 379 -14.87 31.54 10.13
C ILE A 379 -15.02 31.63 11.65
N ALA A 380 -15.78 32.62 12.14
CA ALA A 380 -15.96 32.81 13.57
C ALA A 380 -16.64 31.59 14.24
N GLU A 381 -17.51 30.89 13.53
CA GLU A 381 -18.12 29.64 14.00
C GLU A 381 -17.12 28.48 14.00
N THR A 382 -16.32 28.34 12.94
CA THR A 382 -15.25 27.34 12.87
C THR A 382 -14.27 27.49 14.03
N GLU A 383 -13.85 28.71 14.34
CA GLU A 383 -12.99 29.00 15.50
C GLU A 383 -13.63 28.63 16.82
N ARG A 384 -14.94 28.91 16.97
CA ARG A 384 -15.70 28.52 18.16
C ARG A 384 -15.75 27.00 18.31
N VAL A 385 -15.89 26.25 17.22
CA VAL A 385 -15.84 24.78 17.24
C VAL A 385 -14.45 24.31 17.64
N PHE A 386 -13.40 24.79 16.97
CA PHE A 386 -12.03 24.35 17.24
C PHE A 386 -11.53 24.72 18.64
N LYS A 387 -11.98 25.84 19.22
CA LYS A 387 -11.66 26.22 20.60
C LYS A 387 -12.24 25.28 21.66
N ARG A 388 -13.22 24.44 21.32
CA ARG A 388 -13.70 23.37 22.22
C ARG A 388 -12.66 22.27 22.40
N ASN A 389 -11.76 22.11 21.43
CA ASN A 389 -10.68 21.13 21.46
C ASN A 389 -9.36 21.77 20.96
N PRO A 390 -8.71 22.64 21.77
CA PRO A 390 -7.56 23.42 21.34
C PRO A 390 -6.25 22.62 21.26
N VAL A 391 -6.28 21.33 21.64
CA VAL A 391 -5.09 20.47 21.71
C VAL A 391 -5.03 19.52 20.53
N ASN A 392 -6.16 18.89 20.17
CA ASN A 392 -6.19 17.98 19.04
C ASN A 392 -6.51 18.71 17.74
N GLU A 393 -6.06 18.16 16.63
CA GLU A 393 -6.58 18.56 15.32
C GLU A 393 -8.06 18.22 15.24
N TYR A 394 -8.82 19.13 14.64
CA TYR A 394 -10.27 19.04 14.52
C TYR A 394 -10.67 19.54 13.15
N ALA A 395 -11.69 18.94 12.55
CA ALA A 395 -12.11 19.23 11.18
C ALA A 395 -13.57 19.68 11.13
N VAL A 396 -13.85 20.58 10.20
CA VAL A 396 -15.19 20.98 9.79
C VAL A 396 -15.22 21.14 8.26
N GLN A 397 -16.42 21.17 7.70
CA GLN A 397 -16.64 21.28 6.27
C GLN A 397 -17.62 22.42 5.98
N ILE A 398 -17.44 23.12 4.87
CA ILE A 398 -18.41 24.11 4.38
C ILE A 398 -19.11 23.57 3.14
N PHE A 399 -20.43 23.53 3.20
CA PHE A 399 -21.30 23.14 2.09
C PHE A 399 -22.02 24.33 1.50
N PHE A 400 -22.23 24.31 0.18
CA PHE A 400 -23.01 25.29 -0.56
C PHE A 400 -24.31 24.68 -1.04
N ASP A 401 -25.42 25.30 -0.66
CA ASP A 401 -26.75 24.93 -1.11
C ASP A 401 -27.10 25.71 -2.38
N ARG A 402 -27.30 24.97 -3.48
CA ARG A 402 -27.58 25.55 -4.79
C ARG A 402 -28.94 26.25 -4.85
N LYS A 403 -29.91 25.81 -4.05
CA LYS A 403 -31.28 26.34 -4.05
C LYS A 403 -31.32 27.68 -3.34
N THR A 404 -30.69 27.77 -2.17
CA THR A 404 -30.68 29.00 -1.36
C THR A 404 -29.52 29.93 -1.72
N ARG A 405 -28.50 29.42 -2.42
CA ARG A 405 -27.19 30.07 -2.64
C ARG A 405 -26.50 30.45 -1.32
N GLY A 406 -26.83 29.75 -0.24
CA GLY A 406 -26.24 29.92 1.08
C GLY A 406 -25.16 28.89 1.38
N TYR A 407 -24.43 29.13 2.46
CA TYR A 407 -23.41 28.23 2.98
C TYR A 407 -23.80 27.72 4.36
N GLU A 408 -23.37 26.51 4.68
CA GLU A 408 -23.52 25.95 6.02
C GLU A 408 -22.23 25.28 6.49
N LEU A 409 -21.95 25.41 7.78
CA LEU A 409 -20.87 24.69 8.44
C LEU A 409 -21.37 23.32 8.88
N TYR A 410 -20.57 22.30 8.65
CA TYR A 410 -20.83 20.93 9.08
C TYR A 410 -19.67 20.42 9.92
N GLU A 411 -19.99 19.91 11.10
CA GLU A 411 -19.06 19.21 11.98
C GLU A 411 -19.24 17.69 11.76
N PRO A 412 -18.31 17.02 11.06
CA PRO A 412 -18.41 15.59 10.82
C PRO A 412 -18.11 14.78 12.08
N GLU A 413 -18.63 13.56 12.13
CA GLU A 413 -18.18 12.54 13.10
C GLU A 413 -16.69 12.27 12.86
N GLN A 414 -15.85 12.42 13.89
CA GLN A 414 -14.41 12.45 13.71
C GLN A 414 -13.62 11.87 14.90
N GLN A 415 -12.47 11.28 14.57
CA GLN A 415 -11.47 10.82 15.52
C GLN A 415 -10.27 11.76 15.46
N THR A 416 -9.90 12.32 16.61
CA THR A 416 -8.96 13.44 16.70
C THR A 416 -7.75 13.08 17.54
N THR A 417 -6.57 13.45 17.08
CA THR A 417 -5.30 13.39 17.82
C THR A 417 -4.56 14.72 17.69
N PRO A 418 -3.51 15.00 18.47
CA PRO A 418 -2.73 16.24 18.37
C PRO A 418 -2.09 16.57 17.01
N GLY A 419 -2.01 15.61 16.08
CA GLY A 419 -1.39 15.84 14.76
C GLY A 419 -2.05 15.11 13.61
N THR A 420 -3.28 14.63 13.81
CA THR A 420 -4.09 14.02 12.75
C THR A 420 -5.56 14.06 13.14
N VAL A 421 -6.42 14.41 12.20
CA VAL A 421 -7.87 14.24 12.27
C VAL A 421 -8.37 13.36 11.14
N VAL A 422 -9.18 12.36 11.47
CA VAL A 422 -9.85 11.48 10.50
C VAL A 422 -11.34 11.59 10.72
N PHE A 423 -12.09 11.97 9.69
CA PHE A 423 -13.53 12.20 9.81
C PHE A 423 -14.34 11.40 8.78
N ARG A 424 -15.57 11.05 9.17
CA ARG A 424 -16.50 10.29 8.34
C ARG A 424 -17.30 11.24 7.46
N ARG A 425 -17.35 10.96 6.16
CA ARG A 425 -18.07 11.79 5.19
C ARG A 425 -19.58 11.66 5.35
N ASN A 426 -20.30 12.77 5.23
CA ASN A 426 -21.76 12.77 5.23
C ASN A 426 -22.32 12.63 3.80
N MET A 427 -22.56 11.39 3.38
CA MET A 427 -23.03 11.06 2.03
C MET A 427 -24.39 11.67 1.69
N LYS A 428 -25.27 11.88 2.67
CA LYS A 428 -26.57 12.52 2.43
C LYS A 428 -26.38 14.00 2.08
N MET A 429 -25.54 14.69 2.85
CA MET A 429 -25.25 16.10 2.66
C MET A 429 -24.53 16.37 1.33
N GLU A 430 -23.56 15.53 0.97
CA GLU A 430 -22.85 15.62 -0.32
C GLU A 430 -23.74 15.34 -1.54
N ARG A 431 -24.87 14.63 -1.38
CA ARG A 431 -25.87 14.47 -2.44
C ARG A 431 -26.78 15.69 -2.58
N GLU A 432 -27.06 16.37 -1.47
CA GLU A 432 -28.01 17.48 -1.43
C GLU A 432 -27.34 18.82 -1.72
N LYS A 433 -26.05 18.96 -1.38
CA LYS A 433 -25.28 20.21 -1.39
C LYS A 433 -23.85 19.99 -1.85
N VAL A 434 -23.19 21.07 -2.25
CA VAL A 434 -21.84 21.02 -2.83
C VAL A 434 -20.81 21.24 -1.72
N LEU A 435 -19.92 20.28 -1.51
CA LEU A 435 -18.78 20.48 -0.60
C LEU A 435 -17.80 21.49 -1.21
N VAL A 436 -17.64 22.63 -0.55
CA VAL A 436 -16.82 23.76 -1.03
C VAL A 436 -15.45 23.78 -0.40
N MET A 437 -15.38 23.55 0.91
CA MET A 437 -14.14 23.69 1.67
C MET A 437 -14.04 22.64 2.77
N ASP A 438 -12.87 22.02 2.88
CA ASP A 438 -12.47 21.27 4.07
C ASP A 438 -11.58 22.18 4.93
N ILE A 439 -11.83 22.20 6.24
CA ILE A 439 -11.09 23.03 7.19
C ILE A 439 -10.62 22.15 8.33
N HIS A 440 -9.33 22.20 8.68
CA HIS A 440 -8.83 21.57 9.90
C HIS A 440 -8.01 22.51 10.76
N SER A 441 -7.91 22.17 12.05
CA SER A 441 -7.08 22.89 13.00
C SER A 441 -5.72 22.24 13.17
N HIS A 442 -4.72 23.06 13.47
CA HIS A 442 -3.40 22.64 13.96
C HIS A 442 -3.27 22.82 15.48
N GLY A 443 -4.40 22.96 16.20
CA GLY A 443 -4.40 23.22 17.64
C GLY A 443 -3.57 24.45 18.00
N ARG A 444 -2.49 24.23 18.75
CA ARG A 444 -1.54 25.26 19.22
C ARG A 444 -0.43 25.61 18.24
N PHE A 445 -0.33 24.90 17.11
CA PHE A 445 0.69 25.15 16.10
C PHE A 445 0.23 26.15 15.05
N ASN A 446 1.18 26.79 14.36
CA ASN A 446 0.89 27.68 13.24
C ASN A 446 0.14 26.95 12.12
N ALA A 447 -0.71 27.68 11.38
CA ALA A 447 -1.36 27.17 10.17
C ALA A 447 -0.36 27.06 9.02
N PHE A 448 -0.21 25.85 8.49
CA PHE A 448 0.51 25.54 7.26
C PHE A 448 -0.04 24.24 6.66
N PHE A 449 0.28 23.93 5.41
CA PHE A 449 -0.06 22.63 4.83
C PHE A 449 1.16 21.71 4.87
N SER A 450 1.02 20.57 5.55
CA SER A 450 2.04 19.53 5.71
C SER A 450 2.17 18.61 4.48
N GLY A 451 3.15 17.71 4.50
CA GLY A 451 3.30 16.67 3.48
C GLY A 451 2.13 15.68 3.44
N VAL A 452 1.52 15.40 4.59
CA VAL A 452 0.33 14.52 4.73
C VAL A 452 -0.88 15.22 4.11
N ASP A 453 -1.11 16.49 4.45
CA ASP A 453 -2.20 17.29 3.85
C ASP A 453 -2.07 17.35 2.33
N ASN A 454 -0.86 17.54 1.82
CA ASN A 454 -0.62 17.52 0.37
C ASN A 454 -0.93 16.17 -0.28
N SER A 455 -0.77 15.07 0.45
CA SER A 455 -1.07 13.72 -0.02
C SER A 455 -2.57 13.44 0.00
N ASP A 456 -3.27 13.91 1.03
CA ASP A 456 -4.67 13.58 1.26
C ASP A 456 -5.62 14.53 0.49
N GLU A 457 -5.23 15.79 0.32
CA GLU A 457 -6.03 16.83 -0.33
C GLU A 457 -5.89 16.83 -1.86
N LYS A 458 -6.53 15.87 -2.53
CA LYS A 458 -6.48 15.75 -4.00
C LYS A 458 -7.71 16.28 -4.74
N GLY A 459 -8.77 16.64 -4.00
CA GLY A 459 -10.07 17.05 -4.53
C GLY A 459 -10.09 18.43 -5.22
N ILE A 460 -11.11 18.67 -6.04
CA ILE A 460 -11.40 19.99 -6.62
C ILE A 460 -12.24 20.77 -5.61
N ARG A 461 -11.58 21.47 -4.69
CA ARG A 461 -12.21 22.24 -3.60
C ARG A 461 -11.22 23.21 -2.97
N LEU A 462 -11.69 23.99 -2.00
CA LEU A 462 -10.86 24.85 -1.17
C LEU A 462 -10.42 24.10 0.09
N TYR A 463 -9.27 24.48 0.63
CA TYR A 463 -8.72 23.91 1.85
C TYR A 463 -8.23 25.03 2.75
N MET A 464 -8.52 24.95 4.04
CA MET A 464 -8.08 25.93 5.03
C MET A 464 -7.53 25.26 6.29
N VAL A 465 -6.42 25.79 6.81
CA VAL A 465 -5.88 25.42 8.12
C VAL A 465 -5.99 26.61 9.05
N ILE A 466 -6.46 26.38 10.27
CA ILE A 466 -6.45 27.37 11.36
C ILE A 466 -5.51 26.90 12.47
N GLY A 467 -4.58 27.76 12.86
CA GLY A 467 -3.57 27.47 13.87
C GLY A 467 -3.55 28.50 15.00
N ASN A 468 -2.73 28.23 16.02
CA ASN A 468 -2.56 29.05 17.23
C ASN A 468 -3.87 29.30 18.00
N LEU A 469 -4.70 28.27 18.16
CA LEU A 469 -6.01 28.39 18.82
C LEU A 469 -5.94 28.69 20.32
N ASP A 470 -4.77 28.56 20.93
CA ASP A 470 -4.45 28.98 22.30
C ASP A 470 -4.03 30.45 22.41
N GLN A 471 -3.84 31.14 21.28
CA GLN A 471 -3.43 32.55 21.23
C GLN A 471 -4.63 33.48 20.96
N ARG A 472 -4.42 34.78 21.20
CA ARG A 472 -5.43 35.80 20.91
C ARG A 472 -5.66 35.99 19.41
N GLU A 473 -4.61 35.83 18.62
CA GLU A 473 -4.65 35.92 17.15
C GLU A 473 -4.35 34.55 16.56
N HIS A 474 -5.26 34.05 15.73
CA HIS A 474 -5.07 32.79 15.02
C HIS A 474 -4.28 33.00 13.72
N THR A 475 -3.64 31.93 13.25
CA THR A 475 -3.02 31.90 11.93
C THR A 475 -3.90 31.14 10.95
N TYR A 476 -3.83 31.53 9.67
CA TYR A 476 -4.66 30.95 8.61
C TYR A 476 -3.81 30.62 7.38
N ALA A 477 -4.02 29.44 6.83
CA ALA A 477 -3.49 29.06 5.52
C ALA A 477 -4.66 28.64 4.63
N LEU A 478 -4.79 29.22 3.44
CA LEU A 478 -5.91 28.96 2.52
C LEU A 478 -5.38 28.64 1.13
N ARG A 479 -5.93 27.62 0.49
CA ARG A 479 -5.56 27.23 -0.88
C ARG A 479 -6.73 26.67 -1.68
N ALA A 480 -6.62 26.78 -3.00
CA ALA A 480 -7.41 26.00 -3.94
C ALA A 480 -6.65 24.74 -4.32
N GLY A 481 -7.32 23.58 -4.26
CA GLY A 481 -6.80 22.31 -4.74
C GLY A 481 -7.48 21.88 -6.04
N MET A 482 -6.70 21.32 -6.96
CA MET A 482 -7.19 20.72 -8.20
C MET A 482 -6.26 19.58 -8.63
N ALA A 483 -6.72 18.33 -8.48
CA ALA A 483 -6.00 17.12 -8.86
C ALA A 483 -4.57 17.05 -8.28
N GLY A 484 -4.44 17.37 -6.99
CA GLY A 484 -3.17 17.36 -6.26
C GLY A 484 -2.22 18.52 -6.57
N PHE A 485 -2.64 19.51 -7.35
CA PHE A 485 -1.96 20.79 -7.49
C PHE A 485 -2.67 21.84 -6.65
N PHE A 486 -1.91 22.81 -6.15
CA PHE A 486 -2.41 23.80 -5.22
C PHE A 486 -2.08 25.23 -5.65
N GLY A 487 -2.87 26.18 -5.18
CA GLY A 487 -2.56 27.60 -5.26
C GLY A 487 -3.05 28.34 -4.03
N THR A 488 -2.18 29.14 -3.44
CA THR A 488 -2.48 29.93 -2.24
C THR A 488 -3.51 31.01 -2.54
N LEU A 489 -4.44 31.19 -1.60
CA LEU A 489 -5.49 32.21 -1.64
C LEU A 489 -5.42 33.07 -0.38
N SER A 490 -6.04 34.23 -0.41
CA SER A 490 -6.25 35.07 0.77
C SER A 490 -7.70 35.02 1.24
N LEU A 491 -7.91 35.19 2.55
CA LEU A 491 -9.27 35.16 3.13
C LEU A 491 -10.24 36.13 2.42
N PRO A 492 -9.89 37.40 2.11
CA PRO A 492 -10.82 38.32 1.45
C PRO A 492 -11.21 37.92 0.01
N GLN A 493 -10.48 37.01 -0.63
CA GLN A 493 -10.89 36.47 -1.94
C GLN A 493 -12.09 35.54 -1.81
N ILE A 494 -12.21 34.87 -0.66
CA ILE A 494 -13.18 33.79 -0.43
C ILE A 494 -14.28 34.21 0.53
N PHE A 495 -13.97 35.04 1.52
CA PHE A 495 -14.87 35.45 2.59
C PHE A 495 -15.25 36.92 2.50
N VAL A 496 -16.43 37.26 3.04
CA VAL A 496 -16.98 38.63 3.11
C VAL A 496 -17.58 38.90 4.49
N GLN A 497 -17.42 40.13 5.00
CA GLN A 497 -18.09 40.57 6.23
C GLN A 497 -19.47 41.14 5.88
N GLU A 498 -20.50 40.83 6.69
CA GLU A 498 -21.80 41.48 6.55
C GLU A 498 -21.65 43.01 6.57
N GLY A 499 -22.27 43.68 5.58
CA GLY A 499 -22.26 45.15 5.47
C GLY A 499 -21.18 45.75 4.55
N THR A 500 -20.35 44.94 3.90
CA THR A 500 -19.41 45.40 2.87
C THR A 500 -19.72 44.72 1.53
N ALA A 501 -20.74 45.23 0.84
CA ALA A 501 -21.07 44.84 -0.54
C ALA A 501 -20.27 45.67 -1.56
#